data_AF-A0AAE0R2R1-F1
#
_entry.id   AF-A0AAE0R2R1-F1
#
_cell.length_a   1.000
_cell.length_b   1.000
_cell.length_c   1.000
_cell.angle_alpha   90.00
_cell.angle_beta   90.00
_cell.angle_gamma   90.00
#
_symmetry.space_group_name_H-M   'P 1'
#
loop_
_entity.id
_entity.type
_entity.pdbx_description
1 polymer ?
#
loop_
_entity_poly.entity_id
_entity_poly.type
_entity_poly.pdbx_seq_one_letter_code
_entity_poly.pdbx_strand_id
1 'polypeptide(L)'
;MRIEIRKITDAHTPSSRTVNTTLYYILSSSTAPLLESSLSTEERDKLEASLNYADHCFSGHATMHAENLWPERVSGAASLLQLVNLWTLTLQKRACKALVSAGAHGMMQAVTLSFGGLQFTENHLQFQAEPSVLHNSYSLRGLRYHRDRISLSVVADADGRPSLHVSVKPQDEEKPVKLYACEAGCINEPVELTSEPRGHVFPVLVTQPLTPLLYISTDLRHLQDLRHTLHVKAILAHDEHMAKQDPGLPFLFWFSVASLVALFHLFLFKLIYNEYCGPGAKPLFRSKV
;
A
#
# COMPACT_ATOMS: atom_id res chain seq x y z
N MET A 1 10.66 -11.89 8.01
CA MET A 1 9.63 -10.93 7.59
C MET A 1 10.20 -9.53 7.73
N ARG A 2 9.91 -8.63 6.80
CA ARG A 2 10.42 -7.25 6.83
C ARG A 2 9.49 -6.31 6.05
N ILE A 3 9.31 -5.10 6.57
CA ILE A 3 8.69 -3.97 5.87
C ILE A 3 9.83 -3.04 5.45
N GLU A 4 9.96 -2.75 4.16
CA GLU A 4 10.95 -1.80 3.64
C GLU A 4 10.24 -0.67 2.91
N ILE A 5 10.45 0.56 3.36
CA ILE A 5 9.95 1.75 2.69
C ILE A 5 11.01 2.23 1.69
N ARG A 6 10.62 2.45 0.43
CA ARG A 6 11.54 2.89 -0.63
C ARG A 6 11.32 4.34 -1.03
N LYS A 7 10.06 4.71 -1.30
CA LYS A 7 9.67 6.06 -1.71
C LYS A 7 8.38 6.41 -0.99
N ILE A 8 8.40 7.52 -0.27
CA ILE A 8 7.22 8.09 0.40
C ILE A 8 6.86 9.37 -0.34
N THR A 9 5.58 9.54 -0.59
CA THR A 9 5.03 10.67 -1.33
C THR A 9 3.91 11.38 -0.54
N ASP A 10 3.30 10.72 0.45
CA ASP A 10 2.37 11.37 1.38
C ASP A 10 3.04 11.70 2.73
N ALA A 11 2.46 12.65 3.46
CA ALA A 11 2.97 13.06 4.77
C ALA A 11 2.56 12.11 5.91
N HIS A 12 1.53 11.29 5.69
CA HIS A 12 0.93 10.45 6.73
C HIS A 12 1.51 9.02 6.76
N THR A 13 2.36 8.65 5.80
CA THR A 13 3.09 7.38 5.77
C THR A 13 4.33 7.48 6.66
N PRO A 14 4.52 6.53 7.59
CA PRO A 14 5.66 6.56 8.50
C PRO A 14 6.98 6.36 7.76
N SER A 15 8.00 7.08 8.21
CA SER A 15 9.37 6.91 7.70
C SER A 15 9.89 5.49 7.93
N SER A 16 10.89 5.06 7.14
CA SER A 16 11.56 3.77 7.37
C SER A 16 12.14 3.65 8.78
N ARG A 17 12.60 4.75 9.37
CA ARG A 17 13.11 4.78 10.75
C ARG A 17 11.99 4.52 11.75
N THR A 18 10.85 5.18 11.58
CA THR A 18 9.66 5.02 12.41
C THR A 18 9.18 3.56 12.39
N VAL A 19 9.02 2.99 11.19
CA VAL A 19 8.61 1.58 11.02
C VAL A 19 9.58 0.63 11.73
N ASN A 20 10.88 0.75 11.47
CA ASN A 20 11.88 -0.14 12.08
C ASN A 20 11.92 -0.01 13.61
N THR A 21 11.81 1.21 14.14
CA THR A 21 11.85 1.47 15.59
C THR A 21 10.60 0.91 16.28
N THR A 22 9.42 1.14 15.71
CA THR A 22 8.16 0.58 16.22
C THR A 22 8.16 -0.94 16.18
N LEU A 23 8.58 -1.55 15.07
CA LEU A 23 8.73 -3.00 14.98
C LEU A 23 9.70 -3.54 16.03
N TYR A 24 10.84 -2.88 16.25
CA TYR A 24 11.78 -3.27 17.28
C TYR A 24 11.12 -3.26 18.67
N TYR A 25 10.37 -2.22 19.03
CA TYR A 25 9.66 -2.15 20.32
C TYR A 25 8.61 -3.24 20.48
N ILE A 26 7.82 -3.51 19.44
CA ILE A 26 6.79 -4.57 19.47
C ILE A 26 7.45 -5.93 19.67
N LEU A 27 8.50 -6.24 18.89
CA LEU A 27 9.14 -7.55 18.91
C LEU A 27 9.95 -7.79 20.17
N SER A 28 10.67 -6.79 20.68
CA SER A 28 11.42 -6.90 21.93
C SER A 28 10.52 -7.01 23.17
N SER A 29 9.26 -6.61 23.06
CA SER A 29 8.25 -6.75 24.13
C SER A 29 7.36 -7.98 23.97
N SER A 30 7.60 -8.81 22.95
CA SER A 30 6.81 -10.01 22.68
C SER A 30 7.62 -11.26 23.03
N THR A 31 6.96 -12.28 23.58
CA THR A 31 7.59 -13.58 23.81
C THR A 31 7.97 -14.24 22.48
N ALA A 32 9.05 -15.01 22.44
CA ALA A 32 9.50 -15.68 21.23
C ALA A 32 9.60 -17.21 21.44
N PRO A 33 8.47 -17.90 21.68
CA PRO A 33 8.45 -19.30 22.11
C PRO A 33 9.15 -20.25 21.11
N LEU A 34 9.10 -19.96 19.81
CA LEU A 34 9.76 -20.77 18.78
C LEU A 34 11.30 -20.76 18.84
N LEU A 35 11.89 -19.81 19.59
CA LEU A 35 13.32 -19.72 19.84
C LEU A 35 13.73 -20.43 21.14
N GLU A 36 12.78 -20.83 21.98
CA GLU A 36 13.05 -21.52 23.24
C GLU A 36 13.36 -23.01 22.98
N SER A 37 14.44 -23.51 23.57
CA SER A 37 14.86 -24.90 23.41
C SER A 37 14.02 -25.90 24.22
N SER A 38 13.31 -25.42 25.24
CA SER A 38 12.47 -26.23 26.14
C SER A 38 11.08 -26.51 25.60
N LEU A 39 10.71 -25.92 24.45
CA LEU A 39 9.39 -26.08 23.85
C LEU A 39 9.22 -27.52 23.33
N SER A 40 8.11 -28.16 23.65
CA SER A 40 7.83 -29.51 23.14
C SER A 40 7.62 -29.49 21.62
N THR A 41 7.89 -30.62 20.96
CA THR A 41 7.67 -30.76 19.50
C THR A 41 6.22 -30.48 19.12
N GLU A 42 5.26 -30.96 19.92
CA GLU A 42 3.83 -30.74 19.67
C GLU A 42 3.44 -29.25 19.74
N GLU A 43 3.92 -28.53 20.76
CA GLU A 43 3.66 -27.09 20.88
C GLU A 43 4.33 -26.30 19.76
N ARG A 44 5.53 -26.71 19.35
CA ARG A 44 6.24 -26.12 18.23
C ARG A 44 5.46 -26.28 16.93
N ASP A 45 5.00 -27.48 16.63
CA ASP A 45 4.22 -27.78 15.42
C ASP A 45 2.91 -26.99 15.40
N LYS A 46 2.24 -26.87 16.55
CA LYS A 46 1.01 -26.06 16.69
C LYS A 46 1.26 -24.57 16.43
N LEU A 47 2.35 -24.02 16.95
CA LEU A 47 2.74 -22.62 16.72
C LEU A 47 3.11 -22.39 15.24
N GLU A 48 3.88 -23.29 14.64
CA GLU A 48 4.23 -23.20 13.22
C GLU A 48 3.01 -23.32 12.31
N ALA A 49 2.06 -24.21 12.62
CA ALA A 49 0.80 -24.31 11.90
C ALA A 49 0.01 -22.97 11.94
N SER A 50 -0.04 -22.33 13.11
CA SER A 50 -0.70 -21.03 13.30
C SER A 50 -0.06 -19.89 12.49
N LEU A 51 1.24 -19.98 12.20
CA LEU A 51 1.97 -19.01 11.37
C LEU A 51 1.80 -19.26 9.87
N ASN A 52 1.66 -20.52 9.48
CA ASN A 52 1.53 -20.93 8.08
C ASN A 52 0.13 -20.63 7.53
N TYR A 53 -0.88 -20.69 8.40
CA TYR A 53 -2.26 -20.46 8.03
C TYR A 53 -3.01 -19.75 9.17
N ALA A 54 -3.25 -18.46 8.98
CA ALA A 54 -3.97 -17.63 9.94
C ALA A 54 -5.31 -17.22 9.34
N ASP A 55 -6.33 -18.05 9.56
CA ASP A 55 -7.69 -17.80 9.09
C ASP A 55 -8.14 -16.36 9.36
N HIS A 56 -8.60 -15.69 8.30
CA HIS A 56 -9.27 -14.38 8.36
C HIS A 56 -8.43 -13.21 8.90
N CYS A 57 -7.12 -13.37 9.14
CA CYS A 57 -6.24 -12.30 9.58
C CYS A 57 -5.58 -11.61 8.38
N PHE A 58 -5.68 -10.31 8.15
CA PHE A 58 -6.21 -9.21 8.96
C PHE A 58 -7.50 -8.67 8.34
N SER A 59 -8.54 -8.41 9.13
CA SER A 59 -9.80 -7.84 8.61
C SER A 59 -9.87 -6.32 8.81
N GLY A 60 -9.62 -5.53 7.75
CA GLY A 60 -9.76 -4.07 7.80
C GLY A 60 -8.87 -3.31 6.83
N HIS A 61 -8.85 -1.99 6.97
CA HIS A 61 -8.00 -1.10 6.17
C HIS A 61 -6.54 -1.19 6.61
N ALA A 62 -5.64 -0.90 5.67
CA ALA A 62 -4.21 -0.82 5.91
C ALA A 62 -3.90 0.10 7.10
N THR A 63 -3.01 -0.33 7.99
CA THR A 63 -2.57 0.44 9.15
C THR A 63 -1.44 1.40 8.82
N MET A 64 -1.00 1.51 7.57
CA MET A 64 0.12 2.36 7.15
C MET A 64 -0.05 3.81 7.63
N HIS A 65 -1.25 4.38 7.46
CA HIS A 65 -1.55 5.78 7.84
C HIS A 65 -2.10 5.94 9.25
N ALA A 66 -2.09 4.89 10.06
CA ALA A 66 -2.56 4.96 11.44
C ALA A 66 -1.46 5.57 12.33
N GLU A 67 -1.41 6.89 12.44
CA GLU A 67 -0.36 7.62 13.17
C GLU A 67 -0.19 7.16 14.63
N ASN A 68 -1.29 6.80 15.29
CA ASN A 68 -1.28 6.28 16.66
C ASN A 68 -0.56 4.92 16.79
N LEU A 69 -0.50 4.14 15.72
CA LEU A 69 0.24 2.88 15.65
C LEU A 69 1.69 3.09 15.22
N TRP A 70 2.00 4.21 14.55
CA TRP A 70 3.34 4.55 14.07
C TRP A 70 3.85 5.89 14.62
N PRO A 71 3.97 6.04 15.95
CA PRO A 71 4.39 7.31 16.54
C PRO A 71 5.85 7.63 16.17
N GLU A 72 6.12 8.89 15.82
CA GLU A 72 7.50 9.34 15.53
C GLU A 72 8.44 9.19 16.74
N ARG A 73 7.91 9.36 17.96
CA ARG A 73 8.65 9.29 19.21
C ARG A 73 7.86 8.52 20.26
N VAL A 74 8.57 7.64 20.96
CA VAL A 74 8.07 6.90 22.12
C VAL A 74 9.02 7.17 23.28
N SER A 75 8.51 7.79 24.35
CA SER A 75 9.32 8.22 25.49
C SER A 75 8.88 7.49 26.76
N GLY A 76 9.80 6.74 27.35
CA GLY A 76 9.60 6.03 28.62
C GLY A 76 8.91 4.66 28.47
N ALA A 77 9.09 3.83 29.49
CA ALA A 77 8.59 2.45 29.50
C ALA A 77 7.05 2.38 29.45
N ALA A 78 6.35 3.28 30.13
CA ALA A 78 4.88 3.31 30.14
C ALA A 78 4.29 3.53 28.74
N SER A 79 4.81 4.51 27.99
CA SER A 79 4.37 4.81 26.62
C SER A 79 4.67 3.64 25.67
N LEU A 80 5.79 2.96 25.86
CA LEU A 80 6.15 1.76 25.09
C LEU A 80 5.15 0.63 25.35
N LEU A 81 4.86 0.32 26.62
CA LEU A 81 3.88 -0.71 26.96
C LEU A 81 2.49 -0.37 26.43
N GLN A 82 2.09 0.91 26.46
CA GLN A 82 0.84 1.36 25.87
C GLN A 82 0.81 1.14 24.35
N LEU A 83 1.90 1.44 23.64
CA LEU A 83 2.02 1.19 22.20
C LEU A 83 1.88 -0.30 21.87
N VAL A 84 2.57 -1.17 22.62
CA VAL A 84 2.50 -2.62 22.42
C VAL A 84 1.09 -3.15 22.71
N ASN A 85 0.43 -2.65 23.75
CA ASN A 85 -0.96 -2.99 24.05
C ASN A 85 -1.91 -2.53 22.94
N LEU A 86 -1.72 -1.33 22.41
CA LEU A 86 -2.53 -0.80 21.31
C LEU A 86 -2.38 -1.65 20.04
N TRP A 87 -1.16 -2.06 19.70
CA TRP A 87 -0.90 -2.98 18.60
C TRP A 87 -1.57 -4.33 18.80
N THR A 88 -1.40 -4.91 19.99
CA THR A 88 -2.01 -6.20 20.37
C THR A 88 -3.52 -6.14 20.24
N LEU A 89 -4.16 -5.10 20.78
CA LEU A 89 -5.61 -4.89 20.71
C LEU A 89 -6.07 -4.72 19.27
N THR A 90 -5.37 -3.90 18.47
CA THR A 90 -5.72 -3.66 17.07
C THR A 90 -5.73 -4.96 16.28
N LEU A 91 -4.66 -5.75 16.38
CA LEU A 91 -4.52 -7.00 15.65
C LEU A 91 -5.54 -8.05 16.12
N GLN A 92 -5.75 -8.20 17.42
CA GLN A 92 -6.76 -9.12 17.95
C GLN A 92 -8.18 -8.76 17.52
N LYS A 93 -8.52 -7.46 17.47
CA LYS A 93 -9.83 -6.99 17.01
C LYS A 93 -10.04 -7.20 15.50
N ARG A 94 -8.96 -7.36 14.73
CA ARG A 94 -8.99 -7.67 13.28
C ARG A 94 -8.68 -9.14 12.97
N ALA A 95 -9.14 -10.04 13.85
CA ALA A 95 -9.06 -11.50 13.72
C ALA A 95 -7.64 -12.12 13.76
N CYS A 96 -6.59 -11.36 14.05
CA CYS A 96 -5.22 -11.89 14.13
C CYS A 96 -4.83 -12.51 15.48
N LYS A 97 -5.81 -12.97 16.28
CA LYS A 97 -5.57 -13.47 17.65
C LYS A 97 -4.60 -14.66 17.66
N ALA A 98 -4.70 -15.59 16.70
CA ALA A 98 -3.83 -16.75 16.60
C ALA A 98 -2.36 -16.34 16.34
N LEU A 99 -2.12 -15.42 15.40
CA LEU A 99 -0.79 -14.88 15.13
C LEU A 99 -0.22 -14.13 16.35
N VAL A 100 -1.03 -13.29 16.99
CA VAL A 100 -0.61 -12.58 18.20
C VAL A 100 -0.22 -13.57 19.31
N SER A 101 -0.98 -14.67 19.48
CA SER A 101 -0.65 -15.71 20.47
C SER A 101 0.60 -16.52 20.12
N ALA A 102 1.04 -16.53 18.86
CA ALA A 102 2.27 -17.17 18.45
C ALA A 102 3.55 -16.37 18.79
N GLY A 103 3.40 -15.25 19.51
CA GLY A 103 4.49 -14.42 19.98
C GLY A 103 5.10 -13.54 18.89
N ALA A 104 6.38 -13.22 19.03
CA ALA A 104 7.09 -12.26 18.19
C ALA A 104 7.01 -12.59 16.68
N HIS A 105 7.05 -13.86 16.30
CA HIS A 105 6.94 -14.26 14.89
C HIS A 105 5.57 -13.96 14.30
N GLY A 106 4.50 -14.26 15.02
CA GLY A 106 3.15 -14.00 14.55
C GLY A 106 2.77 -12.52 14.67
N MET A 107 3.27 -11.81 15.69
CA MET A 107 3.19 -10.35 15.76
C MET A 107 3.83 -9.70 14.53
N MET A 108 5.04 -10.11 14.15
CA MET A 108 5.70 -9.57 12.95
C MET A 108 4.86 -9.80 11.68
N GLN A 109 4.28 -10.99 11.54
CA GLN A 109 3.44 -11.34 10.41
C GLN A 109 2.16 -10.50 10.37
N ALA A 110 1.45 -10.43 11.49
CA ALA A 110 0.22 -9.68 11.63
C ALA A 110 0.41 -8.18 11.36
N VAL A 111 1.50 -7.58 11.86
CA VAL A 111 1.86 -6.17 11.57
C VAL A 111 2.21 -5.98 10.09
N THR A 112 2.91 -6.94 9.47
CA THR A 112 3.25 -6.86 8.03
C THR A 112 2.00 -6.93 7.17
N LEU A 113 1.04 -7.81 7.51
CA LEU A 113 -0.24 -7.91 6.84
C LEU A 113 -1.04 -6.62 7.00
N SER A 114 -1.17 -6.13 8.24
CA SER A 114 -1.94 -4.92 8.53
C SER A 114 -1.34 -3.70 7.84
N PHE A 115 -0.01 -3.58 7.77
CA PHE A 115 0.66 -2.44 7.15
C PHE A 115 0.25 -2.26 5.68
N GLY A 116 0.24 -3.33 4.88
CA GLY A 116 -0.15 -3.26 3.47
C GLY A 116 -1.65 -3.42 3.21
N GLY A 117 -2.47 -3.71 4.22
CA GLY A 117 -3.85 -4.13 4.00
C GLY A 117 -3.97 -5.50 3.33
N LEU A 118 -3.06 -6.42 3.66
CA LEU A 118 -3.19 -7.82 3.26
C LEU A 118 -4.09 -8.57 4.24
N GLN A 119 -4.86 -9.51 3.69
CA GLN A 119 -5.78 -10.33 4.45
C GLN A 119 -5.67 -11.78 4.01
N PHE A 120 -5.44 -12.68 4.95
CA PHE A 120 -5.74 -14.09 4.76
C PHE A 120 -7.25 -14.29 4.87
N THR A 121 -7.76 -15.08 3.94
CA THR A 121 -9.10 -15.68 4.00
C THR A 121 -8.94 -17.18 4.16
N GLU A 122 -10.03 -17.94 4.09
CA GLU A 122 -9.95 -19.40 4.14
C GLU A 122 -9.11 -19.96 2.99
N ASN A 123 -9.29 -19.46 1.77
CA ASN A 123 -8.72 -20.13 0.59
C ASN A 123 -7.62 -19.31 -0.10
N HIS A 124 -7.45 -18.03 0.24
CA HIS A 124 -6.49 -17.17 -0.44
C HIS A 124 -5.96 -16.02 0.45
N LEU A 125 -4.78 -15.52 0.10
CA LEU A 125 -4.26 -14.24 0.54
C LEU A 125 -4.73 -13.16 -0.45
N GLN A 126 -5.32 -12.08 0.05
CA GLN A 126 -5.72 -10.93 -0.76
C GLN A 126 -4.99 -9.66 -0.34
N PHE A 127 -4.65 -8.82 -1.31
CA PHE A 127 -4.09 -7.49 -1.09
C PHE A 127 -5.18 -6.44 -1.31
N GLN A 128 -5.68 -5.86 -0.23
CA GLN A 128 -6.79 -4.91 -0.22
C GLN A 128 -6.31 -3.51 0.19
N ALA A 129 -5.26 -3.02 -0.47
CA ALA A 129 -4.83 -1.64 -0.32
C ALA A 129 -5.81 -0.68 -1.02
N GLU A 130 -5.96 0.51 -0.48
CA GLU A 130 -6.69 1.58 -1.15
C GLU A 130 -5.87 2.07 -2.35
N PRO A 131 -6.45 2.18 -3.57
CA PRO A 131 -5.70 2.62 -4.74
C PRO A 131 -4.99 3.96 -4.55
N SER A 132 -5.64 4.91 -3.87
CA SER A 132 -5.11 6.25 -3.60
C SER A 132 -3.76 6.25 -2.88
N VAL A 133 -3.43 5.19 -2.14
CA VAL A 133 -2.19 5.04 -1.36
C VAL A 133 -1.01 4.50 -2.18
N LEU A 134 -1.27 3.92 -3.36
CA LEU A 134 -0.26 3.19 -4.13
C LEU A 134 0.79 4.07 -4.83
N HIS A 135 0.66 5.39 -4.71
CA HIS A 135 1.70 6.33 -5.11
C HIS A 135 3.00 6.18 -4.27
N ASN A 136 2.91 5.57 -3.07
CA ASN A 136 4.06 5.18 -2.26
C ASN A 136 4.68 3.85 -2.74
N SER A 137 6.01 3.73 -2.66
CA SER A 137 6.73 2.48 -2.95
C SER A 137 7.28 1.83 -1.68
N TYR A 138 6.89 0.58 -1.44
CA TYR A 138 7.28 -0.21 -0.27
C TYR A 138 7.32 -1.72 -0.60
N SER A 139 7.99 -2.51 0.23
CA SER A 139 8.02 -3.96 0.11
C SER A 139 7.71 -4.66 1.44
N LEU A 140 6.93 -5.73 1.33
CA LEU A 140 6.50 -6.61 2.40
C LEU A 140 7.07 -7.98 2.12
N ARG A 141 8.15 -8.32 2.83
CA ARG A 141 8.96 -9.49 2.50
C ARG A 141 8.77 -10.62 3.48
N GLY A 142 8.72 -11.84 2.93
CA GLY A 142 8.77 -13.08 3.68
C GLY A 142 7.52 -13.39 4.48
N LEU A 143 6.35 -12.94 4.02
CA LEU A 143 5.04 -13.36 4.53
C LEU A 143 4.94 -14.88 4.40
N ARG A 144 4.59 -15.57 5.49
CA ARG A 144 4.35 -17.01 5.44
C ARG A 144 2.95 -17.25 4.89
N TYR A 145 2.86 -18.04 3.84
CA TYR A 145 1.59 -18.53 3.33
C TYR A 145 1.77 -19.99 3.01
N HIS A 146 1.07 -20.83 3.77
CA HIS A 146 1.31 -22.26 3.79
C HIS A 146 2.77 -22.54 4.18
N ARG A 147 3.52 -23.31 3.38
CA ARG A 147 4.95 -23.57 3.62
C ARG A 147 5.88 -22.58 2.91
N ASP A 148 5.35 -21.64 2.14
CA ASP A 148 6.18 -20.76 1.32
C ASP A 148 6.25 -19.35 1.87
N ARG A 149 7.27 -18.61 1.40
CA ARG A 149 7.48 -17.22 1.75
C ARG A 149 7.20 -16.32 0.57
N ILE A 150 6.15 -15.54 0.69
CA ILE A 150 5.75 -14.55 -0.31
C ILE A 150 6.38 -13.21 0.03
N SER A 151 6.88 -12.51 -0.98
CA SER A 151 7.26 -11.11 -0.89
C SER A 151 6.48 -10.30 -1.92
N LEU A 152 5.74 -9.30 -1.45
CA LEU A 152 4.95 -8.38 -2.25
C LEU A 152 5.59 -7.00 -2.18
N SER A 153 5.81 -6.35 -3.32
CA SER A 153 6.28 -4.96 -3.37
C SER A 153 5.36 -4.11 -4.23
N VAL A 154 5.06 -2.90 -3.76
CA VAL A 154 4.42 -1.86 -4.56
C VAL A 154 5.53 -0.96 -5.07
N VAL A 155 5.64 -0.82 -6.38
CA VAL A 155 6.67 -0.02 -7.03
C VAL A 155 6.01 0.92 -8.02
N ALA A 156 6.16 2.22 -7.79
CA ALA A 156 5.76 3.25 -8.74
C ALA A 156 6.87 3.43 -9.80
N ASP A 157 6.48 3.49 -11.08
CA ASP A 157 7.39 3.77 -12.18
C ASP A 157 7.81 5.26 -12.22
N ALA A 158 8.56 5.66 -13.25
CA ALA A 158 9.01 7.04 -13.43
C ALA A 158 7.84 8.02 -13.63
N ASP A 159 6.73 7.54 -14.19
CA ASP A 159 5.50 8.30 -14.43
C ASP A 159 4.57 8.30 -13.19
N GLY A 160 4.96 7.61 -12.12
CA GLY A 160 4.17 7.47 -10.89
C GLY A 160 3.13 6.34 -10.93
N ARG A 161 3.09 5.52 -11.98
CA ARG A 161 2.13 4.42 -12.10
C ARG A 161 2.56 3.24 -11.23
N PRO A 162 1.69 2.74 -10.35
CA PRO A 162 2.03 1.65 -9.47
C PRO A 162 1.96 0.29 -10.18
N SER A 163 2.89 -0.59 -9.83
CA SER A 163 2.93 -1.99 -10.22
C SER A 163 3.17 -2.88 -9.00
N LEU A 164 2.60 -4.08 -9.02
CA LEU A 164 2.75 -5.06 -7.95
C LEU A 164 3.78 -6.10 -8.35
N HIS A 165 4.80 -6.27 -7.51
CA HIS A 165 5.89 -7.23 -7.74
C HIS A 165 5.79 -8.33 -6.71
N VAL A 166 5.55 -9.56 -7.16
CA VAL A 166 5.33 -10.74 -6.30
C VAL A 166 6.47 -11.73 -6.53
N SER A 167 7.10 -12.17 -5.46
CA SER A 167 8.12 -13.22 -5.53
C SER A 167 7.86 -14.28 -4.46
N VAL A 168 8.12 -15.53 -4.81
CA VAL A 168 7.93 -16.69 -3.93
C VAL A 168 9.28 -17.31 -3.64
N LYS A 169 9.57 -17.52 -2.36
CA LYS A 169 10.70 -18.32 -1.90
C LYS A 169 10.15 -19.57 -1.19
N PRO A 170 10.28 -20.77 -1.77
CA PRO A 170 9.87 -21.99 -1.09
C PRO A 170 10.71 -22.21 0.17
N GLN A 171 10.10 -22.75 1.21
CA GLN A 171 10.84 -23.14 2.42
C GLN A 171 11.51 -24.51 2.25
N ASP A 172 10.89 -25.40 1.48
CA ASP A 172 11.37 -26.72 1.15
C ASP A 172 11.49 -26.84 -0.38
N GLU A 173 12.72 -26.87 -0.88
CA GLU A 173 13.01 -26.93 -2.33
C GLU A 173 12.66 -28.30 -2.93
N GLU A 174 12.52 -29.36 -2.12
CA GLU A 174 12.21 -30.70 -2.62
C GLU A 174 10.73 -30.86 -2.99
N LYS A 175 9.82 -30.10 -2.34
CA LYS A 175 8.37 -30.14 -2.60
C LYS A 175 7.75 -28.74 -2.50
N PRO A 176 8.02 -27.86 -3.48
CA PRO A 176 7.40 -26.53 -3.50
C PRO A 176 5.89 -26.67 -3.68
N VAL A 177 5.12 -25.87 -2.93
CA VAL A 177 3.67 -25.79 -3.13
C VAL A 177 3.41 -24.86 -4.30
N LYS A 178 2.55 -25.29 -5.23
CA LYS A 178 2.15 -24.43 -6.34
C LYS A 178 1.30 -23.29 -5.82
N LEU A 179 1.71 -22.06 -6.12
CA LEU A 179 0.96 -20.85 -5.82
C LEU A 179 0.51 -20.21 -7.12
N TYR A 180 -0.71 -19.72 -7.14
CA TYR A 180 -1.31 -19.02 -8.27
C TYR A 180 -1.73 -17.63 -7.82
N ALA A 181 -1.69 -16.67 -8.73
CA ALA A 181 -2.14 -15.31 -8.47
C ALA A 181 -2.98 -14.75 -9.61
N CYS A 182 -3.94 -13.90 -9.27
CA CYS A 182 -4.71 -13.12 -10.23
C CYS A 182 -4.92 -11.69 -9.74
N GLU A 183 -5.07 -10.79 -10.70
CA GLU A 183 -5.30 -9.36 -10.50
C GLU A 183 -6.72 -9.08 -10.00
N ALA A 184 -7.06 -7.80 -9.81
CA ALA A 184 -8.37 -7.37 -9.35
C ALA A 184 -9.51 -8.02 -10.14
N GLY A 185 -10.46 -8.64 -9.43
CA GLY A 185 -11.60 -9.33 -10.03
C GLY A 185 -11.29 -10.70 -10.67
N CYS A 186 -10.01 -11.13 -10.74
CA CYS A 186 -9.56 -12.36 -11.40
C CYS A 186 -10.17 -12.56 -12.80
N ILE A 187 -10.23 -11.49 -13.59
CA ILE A 187 -10.75 -11.53 -14.96
C ILE A 187 -9.85 -12.35 -15.87
N ASN A 188 -8.55 -12.12 -15.75
CA ASN A 188 -7.52 -12.87 -16.45
C ASN A 188 -7.29 -14.21 -15.75
N GLU A 189 -6.84 -15.21 -16.51
CA GLU A 189 -6.51 -16.52 -15.94
C GLU A 189 -5.41 -16.38 -14.87
N PRO A 190 -5.54 -17.08 -13.72
CA PRO A 190 -4.52 -17.03 -12.70
C PRO A 190 -3.17 -17.55 -13.22
N VAL A 191 -2.10 -16.84 -12.85
CA VAL A 191 -0.73 -17.15 -13.25
C VAL A 191 -0.05 -17.94 -12.13
N GLU A 192 0.69 -19.00 -12.48
CA GLU A 192 1.52 -19.74 -11.52
C GLU A 192 2.71 -18.88 -11.09
N LEU A 193 2.82 -18.63 -9.79
CA LEU A 193 3.92 -17.90 -9.19
C LEU A 193 5.16 -18.80 -9.08
N THR A 194 6.26 -18.33 -9.66
CA THR A 194 7.56 -19.02 -9.68
C THR A 194 8.59 -18.27 -8.85
N SER A 195 9.68 -18.95 -8.48
CA SER A 195 10.83 -18.35 -7.79
C SER A 195 11.79 -17.61 -8.74
N GLU A 196 11.25 -17.00 -9.79
CA GLU A 196 12.06 -16.26 -10.75
C GLU A 196 12.78 -15.07 -10.10
N PRO A 197 14.04 -14.76 -10.49
CA PRO A 197 14.84 -13.73 -9.84
C PRO A 197 14.20 -12.32 -9.87
N ARG A 198 13.40 -12.04 -10.91
CA ARG A 198 12.70 -10.75 -11.07
C ARG A 198 11.30 -10.75 -10.46
N GLY A 199 10.80 -11.91 -10.03
CA GLY A 199 9.42 -12.09 -9.62
C GLY A 199 8.41 -11.86 -10.75
N HIS A 200 7.14 -11.93 -10.40
CA HIS A 200 5.99 -11.69 -11.25
C HIS A 200 5.52 -10.26 -11.09
N VAL A 201 5.22 -9.58 -12.19
CA VAL A 201 4.76 -8.20 -12.19
C VAL A 201 3.31 -8.15 -12.64
N PHE A 202 2.47 -7.55 -11.81
CA PHE A 202 1.05 -7.34 -12.08
C PHE A 202 0.74 -5.85 -12.16
N PRO A 203 0.03 -5.37 -13.21
CA PRO A 203 -0.56 -4.04 -13.22
C PRO A 203 -1.54 -3.85 -12.07
N VAL A 204 -1.67 -2.60 -11.61
CA VAL A 204 -2.71 -2.22 -10.66
C VAL A 204 -3.99 -1.91 -11.42
N LEU A 205 -4.98 -2.80 -11.28
CA LEU A 205 -6.32 -2.65 -11.81
C LEU A 205 -7.30 -2.33 -10.67
N VAL A 206 -8.27 -1.47 -10.92
CA VAL A 206 -9.28 -1.07 -9.94
C VAL A 206 -10.67 -1.38 -10.45
N THR A 207 -11.44 -2.14 -9.67
CA THR A 207 -12.80 -2.56 -9.99
C THR A 207 -13.86 -1.62 -9.42
N GLN A 208 -15.08 -1.68 -9.97
CA GLN A 208 -16.27 -1.05 -9.40
C GLN A 208 -17.38 -2.11 -9.20
N PRO A 209 -17.83 -2.40 -7.96
CA PRO A 209 -17.32 -1.90 -6.68
C PRO A 209 -15.87 -2.36 -6.40
N LEU A 210 -15.21 -1.70 -5.46
CA LEU A 210 -13.82 -1.99 -5.10
C LEU A 210 -13.67 -3.41 -4.57
N THR A 211 -12.83 -4.20 -5.22
CA THR A 211 -12.35 -5.51 -4.76
C THR A 211 -10.87 -5.41 -4.39
N PRO A 212 -10.31 -6.41 -3.69
CA PRO A 212 -8.86 -6.56 -3.60
C PRO A 212 -8.15 -6.48 -4.95
N LEU A 213 -6.92 -5.97 -4.92
CA LEU A 213 -6.09 -5.67 -6.09
C LEU A 213 -5.32 -6.89 -6.60
N LEU A 214 -5.06 -7.84 -5.71
CA LEU A 214 -4.33 -9.08 -6.01
C LEU A 214 -4.84 -10.19 -5.09
N TYR A 215 -4.97 -11.39 -5.65
CA TYR A 215 -5.33 -12.63 -4.95
C TYR A 215 -4.23 -13.65 -5.16
N ILE A 216 -3.87 -14.40 -4.12
CA ILE A 216 -2.88 -15.48 -4.17
C ILE A 216 -3.45 -16.72 -3.46
N SER A 217 -3.45 -17.87 -4.11
CA SER A 217 -3.95 -19.13 -3.54
C SER A 217 -3.10 -20.32 -3.97
N THR A 218 -3.23 -21.43 -3.24
CA THR A 218 -2.72 -22.75 -3.66
C THR A 218 -3.69 -23.48 -4.60
N ASP A 219 -4.97 -23.07 -4.62
CA ASP A 219 -6.02 -23.69 -5.44
C ASP A 219 -6.33 -22.81 -6.66
N LEU A 220 -5.94 -23.31 -7.84
CA LEU A 220 -6.21 -22.66 -9.11
C LEU A 220 -7.72 -22.54 -9.40
N ARG A 221 -8.51 -23.58 -9.07
CA ARG A 221 -9.95 -23.61 -9.35
C ARG A 221 -10.66 -22.60 -8.50
N HIS A 222 -10.28 -22.48 -7.23
CA HIS A 222 -10.81 -21.45 -6.33
C HIS A 222 -10.63 -20.04 -6.93
N LEU A 223 -9.45 -19.71 -7.45
CA LEU A 223 -9.21 -18.40 -8.09
C LEU A 223 -10.00 -18.21 -9.39
N GLN A 224 -10.20 -19.28 -10.17
CA GLN A 224 -11.05 -19.25 -11.37
C GLN A 224 -12.53 -19.03 -11.01
N ASP A 225 -13.01 -19.65 -9.94
CA ASP A 225 -14.38 -19.54 -9.47
C ASP A 225 -14.67 -18.17 -8.85
N LEU A 226 -13.68 -17.52 -8.23
CA LEU A 226 -13.81 -16.16 -7.69
C LEU A 226 -14.36 -15.19 -8.73
N ARG A 227 -13.92 -15.30 -9.99
CA ARG A 227 -14.41 -14.49 -11.11
C ARG A 227 -15.94 -14.49 -11.22
N HIS A 228 -16.58 -15.62 -10.95
CA HIS A 228 -18.04 -15.79 -11.05
C HIS A 228 -18.79 -15.27 -9.82
N THR A 229 -18.10 -15.17 -8.69
CA THR A 229 -18.67 -14.65 -7.42
C THR A 229 -18.48 -13.15 -7.25
N LEU A 230 -17.49 -12.56 -7.92
CA LEU A 230 -17.20 -11.13 -7.82
C LEU A 230 -18.13 -10.35 -8.76
N HIS A 231 -19.07 -9.60 -8.18
CA HIS A 231 -20.02 -8.76 -8.91
C HIS A 231 -19.37 -7.47 -9.47
N VAL A 232 -18.32 -7.62 -10.27
CA VAL A 232 -17.60 -6.52 -10.90
C VAL A 232 -18.42 -5.96 -12.07
N LYS A 233 -18.63 -4.65 -12.09
CA LYS A 233 -19.32 -3.94 -13.19
C LYS A 233 -18.35 -3.34 -14.20
N ALA A 234 -17.22 -2.81 -13.71
CA ALA A 234 -16.21 -2.16 -14.53
C ALA A 234 -14.82 -2.37 -13.93
N ILE A 235 -13.80 -2.36 -14.79
CA ILE A 235 -12.39 -2.33 -14.41
C ILE A 235 -11.74 -1.15 -15.09
N LEU A 236 -10.95 -0.42 -14.32
CA LEU A 236 -10.19 0.74 -14.76
C LEU A 236 -8.73 0.51 -14.43
N ALA A 237 -7.84 0.98 -15.30
CA ALA A 237 -6.44 1.11 -14.91
C ALA A 237 -6.32 2.10 -13.74
N HIS A 238 -5.28 1.96 -12.93
CA HIS A 238 -5.06 2.84 -11.77
C HIS A 238 -5.17 4.33 -12.12
N ASP A 239 -4.50 4.78 -13.18
CA ASP A 239 -4.48 6.19 -13.58
C ASP A 239 -5.87 6.71 -14.00
N GLU A 240 -6.63 5.90 -14.73
CA GLU A 240 -8.00 6.24 -15.13
C GLU A 240 -8.93 6.33 -13.92
N HIS A 241 -8.73 5.46 -12.93
CA HIS A 241 -9.47 5.50 -11.68
C HIS A 241 -9.12 6.77 -10.89
N MET A 242 -7.84 7.12 -10.77
CA MET A 242 -7.39 8.35 -10.11
C MET A 242 -7.92 9.60 -10.82
N ALA A 243 -7.85 9.65 -12.15
CA ALA A 243 -8.35 10.79 -12.94
C ALA A 243 -9.87 11.00 -12.80
N LYS A 244 -10.64 9.92 -12.57
CA LYS A 244 -12.08 10.05 -12.28
C LYS A 244 -12.36 10.54 -10.86
N GLN A 245 -11.52 10.17 -9.90
CA GLN A 245 -11.71 10.53 -8.50
C GLN A 245 -11.24 11.96 -8.21
N ASP A 246 -10.17 12.40 -8.87
CA ASP A 246 -9.68 13.78 -8.83
C ASP A 246 -9.53 14.32 -10.26
N PRO A 247 -10.62 14.79 -10.89
CA PRO A 247 -10.59 15.32 -12.26
C PRO A 247 -9.88 16.69 -12.38
N GLY A 248 -9.30 17.20 -11.29
CA GLY A 248 -8.69 18.52 -11.23
C GLY A 248 -9.69 19.66 -11.10
N LEU A 249 -9.20 20.90 -11.28
CA LEU A 249 -10.02 22.11 -11.13
C LEU A 249 -11.08 22.21 -12.23
N PRO A 250 -12.33 22.59 -11.87
CA PRO A 250 -13.45 22.61 -12.80
C PRO A 250 -13.20 23.58 -13.96
N PHE A 251 -13.80 23.30 -15.11
CA PHE A 251 -13.70 24.14 -16.31
C PHE A 251 -13.98 25.64 -16.04
N LEU A 252 -14.92 25.94 -15.14
CA LEU A 252 -15.26 27.32 -14.75
C LEU A 252 -14.11 28.07 -14.07
N PHE A 253 -13.26 27.37 -13.31
CA PHE A 253 -12.07 27.96 -12.70
C PHE A 253 -11.10 28.45 -13.78
N TRP A 254 -10.81 27.61 -14.76
CA TRP A 254 -9.93 27.97 -15.88
C TRP A 254 -10.50 29.09 -16.75
N PHE A 255 -11.82 29.09 -16.96
CA PHE A 255 -12.50 30.19 -17.64
C PHE A 255 -12.35 31.52 -16.88
N SER A 256 -12.50 31.49 -15.55
CA SER A 256 -12.30 32.67 -14.69
C SER A 256 -10.86 33.19 -14.75
N VAL A 257 -9.87 32.30 -14.65
CA VAL A 257 -8.44 32.67 -14.75
C VAL A 257 -8.13 33.26 -16.13
N ALA A 258 -8.59 32.64 -17.21
CA ALA A 258 -8.39 33.15 -18.56
C ALA A 258 -9.02 34.54 -18.75
N SER A 259 -10.23 34.75 -18.21
CA SER A 259 -10.91 36.04 -18.23
C SER A 259 -10.14 37.11 -17.47
N LEU A 260 -9.65 36.80 -16.27
CA LEU A 260 -8.85 37.72 -15.45
C LEU A 260 -7.55 38.11 -16.17
N VAL A 261 -6.84 37.14 -16.74
CA VAL A 261 -5.62 37.37 -17.53
C VAL A 261 -5.93 38.26 -18.73
N ALA A 262 -7.00 38.00 -19.47
CA ALA A 262 -7.40 38.83 -20.61
C ALA A 262 -7.72 40.28 -20.20
N LEU A 263 -8.52 40.47 -19.14
CA LEU A 263 -8.87 41.80 -18.63
C LEU A 263 -7.64 42.57 -18.15
N PHE A 264 -6.70 41.90 -17.49
CA PHE A 264 -5.44 42.49 -17.06
C PHE A 264 -4.60 42.97 -18.25
N HIS A 265 -4.46 42.15 -19.30
CA HIS A 265 -3.71 42.52 -20.49
C HIS A 265 -4.38 43.67 -21.27
N LEU A 266 -5.72 43.69 -21.33
CA LEU A 266 -6.47 44.81 -21.91
C LEU A 266 -6.26 46.10 -21.12
N PHE A 267 -6.21 46.02 -19.78
CA PHE A 267 -5.93 47.16 -18.93
C PHE A 267 -4.49 47.68 -19.11
N LEU A 268 -3.51 46.78 -19.17
CA LEU A 268 -2.12 47.14 -19.47
C LEU A 268 -1.99 47.81 -20.84
N PHE A 269 -2.62 47.24 -21.87
CA PHE A 269 -2.63 47.84 -23.20
C PHE A 269 -3.26 49.22 -23.18
N LYS A 270 -4.38 49.40 -22.46
CA LYS A 270 -5.03 50.70 -22.29
C LYS A 270 -4.12 51.71 -21.58
N LEU A 271 -3.38 51.31 -20.54
CA LEU A 271 -2.43 52.18 -19.86
C LEU A 271 -1.28 52.60 -20.78
N ILE A 272 -0.66 51.65 -21.49
CA ILE A 272 0.43 51.93 -22.43
C ILE A 272 -0.06 52.84 -23.57
N TYR A 273 -1.24 52.56 -24.14
CA TYR A 273 -1.82 53.38 -25.19
C TYR A 273 -2.13 54.80 -24.70
N ASN A 274 -2.65 54.95 -23.47
CA ASN A 274 -2.96 56.27 -22.94
C ASN A 274 -1.69 57.09 -22.62
N GLU A 275 -0.59 56.44 -22.24
CA GLU A 275 0.70 57.10 -21.99
C GLU A 275 1.42 57.52 -23.28
N TYR A 276 1.42 56.66 -24.32
CA TYR A 276 2.14 56.92 -25.57
C TYR A 276 1.31 57.62 -26.66
N CYS A 277 -0.01 57.42 -26.67
CA CYS A 277 -0.94 57.91 -27.70
C CYS A 277 -2.11 58.74 -27.14
N GLY A 278 -2.15 59.01 -25.83
CA GLY A 278 -3.19 59.84 -25.21
C GLY A 278 -2.91 61.36 -25.28
N PRO A 279 -3.88 62.22 -24.91
CA PRO A 279 -3.85 63.68 -25.14
C PRO A 279 -2.83 64.48 -24.29
N GLY A 280 -1.78 63.83 -23.79
CA GLY A 280 -0.70 64.42 -22.98
C GLY A 280 0.71 63.95 -23.34
N ALA A 281 0.90 63.28 -24.49
CA ALA A 281 2.22 62.83 -24.95
C ALA A 281 3.20 64.01 -25.09
N LYS A 282 4.15 64.14 -24.16
CA LYS A 282 5.26 65.11 -24.26
C LYS A 282 6.18 64.69 -25.41
N PRO A 283 6.50 65.58 -26.37
CA PRO A 283 7.43 65.25 -27.45
C PRO A 283 8.84 65.10 -26.89
N LEU A 284 9.32 63.86 -26.75
CA LEU A 284 10.71 63.50 -26.48
C LEU A 284 11.53 63.55 -27.79
N PHE A 285 11.54 64.69 -28.48
CA PHE A 285 12.52 64.97 -29.53
C PHE A 285 12.95 66.43 -29.45
N ARG A 286 14.00 66.68 -28.66
CA ARG A 286 14.76 67.94 -28.69
C ARG A 286 15.73 67.84 -29.89
N SER A 287 15.44 68.55 -30.98
CA SER A 287 16.38 68.67 -32.09
C SER A 287 17.58 69.51 -31.67
N LYS A 288 18.77 69.09 -32.11
CA LYS A 288 20.00 69.91 -32.15
C LYS A 288 19.73 71.23 -32.87
N VAL A 289 20.17 72.34 -32.26
CA VAL A 289 21.07 73.35 -32.86
C VAL A 289 21.99 73.83 -31.74
#